data_AF-A0A5S3XX23-F1
#
_entry.id   AF-A0A5S3XX23-F1
#
_cell.length_a   1.000
_cell.length_b   1.000
_cell.length_c   1.000
_cell.angle_alpha   90.00
_cell.angle_beta   90.00
_cell.angle_gamma   90.00
#
_symmetry.space_group_name_H-M   'P 1'
#
loop_
_entity.id
_entity.type
_entity.pdbx_description
1 polymer ?
#
loop_
_entity_poly.entity_id
_entity_poly.type
_entity_poly.pdbx_seq_one_letter_code
_entity_poly.pdbx_strand_id
1 'polypeptide(L)'
;AIAKHMHDKGLNMLLKNSIEFLMSDNQNWPFSAKLYSIAGDLPLGLMPLLQKGSRSDGTVLLEETQLPGMAEHKVFHVSHTSMIYSRQVTRYINSLL
;
A
#
# COMPACT_ATOMS: atom_id res chain seq x y z
N ALA A 1 -1.65 10.08 0.03
CA ALA A 1 -1.22 9.09 -0.97
C ALA A 1 0.24 9.32 -1.43
N ILE A 2 1.04 8.29 -1.75
CA ILE A 2 2.38 8.41 -2.36
C ILE A 2 2.31 9.24 -3.64
N ALA A 3 1.27 9.04 -4.44
CA ALA A 3 1.09 9.79 -5.67
C ALA A 3 0.94 11.29 -5.41
N LYS A 4 0.34 11.69 -4.28
CA LYS A 4 0.21 13.10 -3.88
C LYS A 4 1.58 13.67 -3.55
N HIS A 5 2.38 12.94 -2.77
CA HIS A 5 3.74 13.36 -2.43
C HIS A 5 4.66 13.44 -3.66
N MET A 6 4.55 12.50 -4.59
CA MET A 6 5.30 12.55 -5.84
C MET A 6 4.82 13.70 -6.73
N HIS A 7 3.53 14.02 -6.73
CA HIS A 7 2.98 15.20 -7.41
C HIS A 7 3.53 16.50 -6.83
N ASP A 8 3.47 16.65 -5.51
CA ASP A 8 3.93 17.83 -4.79
C ASP A 8 5.45 18.07 -4.96
N LYS A 9 6.23 17.00 -5.20
CA LYS A 9 7.67 17.08 -5.47
C LYS A 9 8.03 17.15 -6.97
N GLY A 10 7.05 17.28 -7.87
CA GLY A 10 7.29 17.39 -9.32
C GLY A 10 7.73 16.09 -10.01
N LEU A 11 7.57 14.94 -9.36
CA LEU A 11 7.93 13.61 -9.88
C LEU A 11 6.78 12.94 -10.67
N ASN A 12 5.83 13.73 -11.16
CA ASN A 12 4.63 13.28 -11.88
C ASN A 12 4.92 12.36 -13.09
N MET A 13 6.04 12.57 -13.77
CA MET A 13 6.45 11.75 -14.92
C MET A 13 6.65 10.27 -14.58
N LEU A 14 6.94 9.94 -13.31
CA LEU A 14 7.08 8.54 -12.86
C LEU A 14 5.72 7.85 -12.70
N LEU A 15 4.64 8.60 -12.47
CA LEU A 15 3.29 8.06 -12.27
C LEU A 15 2.53 7.89 -13.59
N LYS A 16 2.86 8.68 -14.63
CA LYS A 16 2.18 8.66 -15.94
C LYS A 16 0.65 8.63 -15.77
N ASN A 17 -0.02 7.66 -16.39
CA ASN A 17 -1.47 7.52 -16.41
C ASN A 17 -2.05 6.93 -15.10
N SER A 18 -1.21 6.53 -14.13
CA SER A 18 -1.70 5.97 -12.86
C SER A 18 -2.16 7.05 -11.88
N ILE A 19 -1.80 8.32 -12.11
CA ILE A 19 -2.09 9.40 -11.16
C ILE A 19 -3.58 9.57 -10.88
N GLU A 20 -4.44 9.43 -11.89
CA GLU A 20 -5.89 9.58 -11.74
C GLU A 20 -6.48 8.52 -10.80
N PHE A 21 -5.96 7.30 -10.86
CA PHE A 21 -6.38 6.20 -9.98
C PHE A 21 -5.76 6.28 -8.59
N LEU A 22 -4.57 6.86 -8.46
CA LEU A 22 -3.87 7.00 -7.18
C LEU A 22 -4.30 8.25 -6.39
N MET A 23 -5.04 9.16 -7.03
CA MET A 23 -5.61 10.39 -6.44
C MET A 23 -7.04 10.23 -5.95
N SER A 24 -7.69 9.09 -6.16
CA SER A 24 -9.05 8.86 -5.65
C SER A 24 -9.05 8.75 -4.13
N ASP A 25 -10.00 9.42 -3.48
CA ASP A 25 -10.20 9.27 -2.03
C ASP A 25 -10.61 7.83 -1.69
N ASN A 26 -10.12 7.32 -0.55
CA ASN A 26 -10.45 5.98 -0.05
C ASN A 26 -11.95 5.92 0.32
N GLN A 27 -12.75 5.34 -0.57
CA GLN A 27 -14.19 5.12 -0.38
C GLN A 27 -14.46 3.88 0.48
N ASN A 28 -15.59 3.82 1.17
CA ASN A 28 -15.99 2.59 1.87
C ASN A 28 -16.09 1.41 0.89
N TRP A 29 -15.62 0.23 1.28
CA TRP A 29 -15.76 -0.98 0.48
C TRP A 29 -17.25 -1.33 0.31
N PRO A 30 -17.82 -1.22 -0.91
CA PRO A 30 -19.26 -1.23 -1.09
C PRO A 30 -19.82 -2.63 -1.39
N PHE A 31 -18.97 -3.65 -1.48
CA PHE A 31 -19.34 -4.97 -1.97
C PHE A 31 -19.54 -5.95 -0.81
N SER A 32 -20.38 -6.97 -1.02
CA SER A 32 -20.56 -8.08 -0.08
C SER A 32 -19.35 -9.02 -0.02
N ALA A 33 -18.49 -9.00 -1.05
CA ALA A 33 -17.25 -9.75 -1.07
C ALA A 33 -16.33 -9.28 0.06
N LYS A 34 -15.64 -10.19 0.74
CA LYS A 34 -14.67 -9.84 1.78
C LYS A 34 -13.42 -9.24 1.16
N LEU A 35 -13.09 -8.01 1.54
CA LEU A 35 -11.82 -7.38 1.18
C LEU A 35 -10.76 -7.67 2.24
N TYR A 36 -9.71 -8.38 1.85
CA TYR A 36 -8.51 -8.58 2.66
C TYR A 36 -7.38 -7.71 2.09
N SER A 37 -6.89 -6.76 2.88
CA SER A 37 -5.77 -5.90 2.47
C SER A 37 -4.48 -6.36 3.16
N ILE A 38 -3.45 -6.66 2.37
CA ILE A 38 -2.13 -7.08 2.85
C ILE A 38 -1.16 -5.92 2.64
N ALA A 39 -0.46 -5.52 3.71
CA ALA A 39 0.43 -4.37 3.69
C ALA A 39 1.79 -4.69 4.31
N GLY A 40 2.81 -3.92 3.91
CA GLY A 40 4.17 -3.99 4.43
C GLY A 40 4.48 -2.78 5.30
N ASP A 41 5.38 -2.93 6.28
CA ASP A 41 5.86 -1.81 7.10
C ASP A 41 7.37 -1.71 7.23
N LEU A 42 8.12 -2.43 6.38
CA LEU A 42 9.58 -2.31 6.30
C LEU A 42 9.93 -1.26 5.22
N PRO A 43 10.43 -0.07 5.61
CA PRO A 43 10.54 1.07 4.72
C PRO A 43 11.84 1.02 3.88
N LEU A 44 11.98 0.02 3.01
CA LEU A 44 13.12 -0.08 2.07
C LEU A 44 12.68 0.40 0.69
N GLY A 45 13.07 1.60 0.30
CA GLY A 45 12.72 2.19 -0.99
C GLY A 45 12.83 3.71 -1.01
N LEU A 46 12.06 4.34 -1.91
CA LEU A 46 12.08 5.78 -2.14
C LEU A 46 11.22 6.54 -1.12
N MET A 47 10.21 5.91 -0.52
CA MET A 47 9.25 6.59 0.35
C MET A 47 9.87 7.26 1.59
N PRO A 48 10.88 6.69 2.28
CA PRO A 48 11.54 7.36 3.40
C PRO A 48 12.27 8.66 3.03
N LEU A 49 12.67 8.81 1.76
CA LEU A 49 13.24 10.04 1.21
C LEU A 49 12.13 11.07 0.88
N LEU A 50 10.93 10.58 0.53
CA LEU A 50 9.78 11.42 0.23
C LEU A 50 9.11 11.95 1.51
N GLN A 51 8.89 11.07 2.49
CA GLN A 51 8.25 11.35 3.76
C GLN A 51 8.96 10.59 4.89
N LYS A 52 9.94 11.26 5.52
CA LYS A 52 10.76 10.69 6.58
C LYS A 52 9.90 10.31 7.80
N GLY A 53 10.11 9.11 8.33
CA GLY A 53 9.38 8.60 9.50
C GLY A 53 7.98 8.06 9.19
N SER A 54 7.59 8.00 7.92
CA SER A 54 6.33 7.36 7.51
C SER A 54 6.38 5.84 7.73
N ARG A 55 5.24 5.28 8.16
CA ARG A 55 5.02 3.82 8.14
C ARG A 55 4.67 3.44 6.71
N SER A 56 5.56 2.71 6.04
CA SER A 56 5.40 2.28 4.66
C SER A 56 6.18 1.00 4.40
N ASP A 57 5.87 0.36 3.29
CA ASP A 57 6.65 -0.75 2.75
C ASP A 57 7.86 -0.26 1.90
N GLY A 58 8.22 1.02 2.01
CA GLY A 58 9.25 1.67 1.20
C GLY A 58 8.72 2.32 -0.08
N THR A 59 7.44 2.09 -0.42
CA THR A 59 6.73 2.72 -1.53
C THR A 59 5.38 3.26 -1.06
N VAL A 60 4.47 2.40 -0.61
CA VAL A 60 3.09 2.76 -0.26
C VAL A 60 2.97 3.00 1.24
N LEU A 61 2.25 4.05 1.65
CA LEU A 61 1.97 4.30 3.06
C LEU A 61 1.00 3.26 3.62
N LEU A 62 1.19 2.92 4.89
CA LEU A 62 0.29 1.97 5.55
C LEU A 62 -1.17 2.47 5.57
N GLU A 63 -1.37 3.77 5.77
CA GLU A 63 -2.70 4.41 5.75
C GLU A 63 -3.40 4.32 4.38
N GLU A 64 -2.64 4.32 3.27
CA GLU A 64 -3.22 4.19 1.93
C GLU A 64 -3.79 2.79 1.71
N THR A 65 -3.19 1.79 2.35
CA THR A 65 -3.63 0.39 2.25
C THR A 65 -4.85 0.07 3.11
N GLN A 66 -5.41 1.07 3.82
CA GLN A 66 -6.58 0.91 4.68
C GLN A 66 -7.84 1.50 4.04
N LEU A 67 -8.89 0.69 4.00
CA LEU A 67 -10.21 1.06 3.50
C LEU A 67 -11.30 0.70 4.53
N PRO A 68 -12.27 1.60 4.82
CA PRO A 68 -13.43 1.22 5.61
C PRO A 68 -14.19 0.05 4.97
N GLY A 69 -14.71 -0.87 5.79
CA GLY A 69 -15.45 -2.05 5.30
C GLY A 69 -14.59 -3.26 4.90
N MET A 70 -13.28 -3.22 5.10
CA MET A 70 -12.41 -4.39 4.95
C MET A 70 -12.75 -5.49 5.95
N ALA A 71 -12.60 -6.74 5.52
CA ALA A 71 -12.66 -7.90 6.42
C ALA A 71 -11.44 -7.97 7.33
N GLU A 72 -10.24 -7.69 6.79
CA GLU A 72 -9.00 -7.62 7.56
C GLU A 72 -7.97 -6.73 6.86
N HIS A 73 -7.17 -6.01 7.67
CA HIS A 73 -5.94 -5.37 7.24
C HIS A 73 -4.75 -6.06 7.92
N LYS A 74 -4.00 -6.84 7.15
CA LYS A 74 -2.88 -7.62 7.66
C LYS A 74 -1.55 -6.97 7.31
N VAL A 75 -0.79 -6.59 8.34
CA VAL A 75 0.53 -5.96 8.18
C VAL A 75 1.64 -6.98 8.42
N PHE A 76 2.62 -7.00 7.52
CA PHE A 76 3.82 -7.81 7.61
C PHE A 76 5.07 -6.94 7.60
N HIS A 77 6.10 -7.37 8.32
CA HIS A 77 7.39 -6.69 8.29
C HIS A 77 8.20 -7.06 7.04
N VAL A 78 7.78 -6.52 5.89
CA VAL A 78 8.34 -6.74 4.56
C VAL A 78 8.28 -5.46 3.75
N SER A 79 9.25 -5.24 2.86
CA SER A 79 9.21 -4.14 1.90
C SER A 79 8.32 -4.49 0.72
N HIS A 80 7.96 -3.49 -0.08
CA HIS A 80 7.05 -3.60 -1.22
C HIS A 80 7.41 -4.78 -2.13
N THR A 81 8.64 -4.81 -2.63
CA THR A 81 9.11 -5.89 -3.53
C THR A 81 9.26 -7.22 -2.82
N SER A 82 9.71 -7.24 -1.56
CA SER A 82 9.93 -8.49 -0.82
C SER A 82 8.61 -9.18 -0.41
N MET A 83 7.50 -8.44 -0.34
CA MET A 83 6.18 -8.95 0.01
C MET A 83 5.74 -10.10 -0.90
N ILE A 84 6.00 -9.98 -2.21
CA ILE A 84 5.62 -10.97 -3.23
C ILE A 84 6.34 -12.31 -3.02
N TYR A 85 7.56 -12.27 -2.50
CA TYR A 85 8.39 -13.47 -2.25
C TYR A 85 8.26 -13.99 -0.81
N SER A 86 7.42 -13.36 0.02
CA SER A 86 7.37 -13.61 1.44
C SER A 86 6.58 -14.87 1.78
N ARG A 87 7.26 -15.90 2.28
CA ARG A 87 6.61 -17.15 2.70
C ARG A 87 5.55 -16.94 3.80
N GLN A 88 5.71 -15.95 4.68
CA GLN A 88 4.69 -15.63 5.68
C GLN A 88 3.43 -15.04 5.06
N VAL A 89 3.58 -14.20 4.03
CA VAL A 89 2.45 -13.63 3.28
C VAL A 89 1.72 -14.75 2.53
N THR A 90 2.46 -15.62 1.82
CA THR A 90 1.85 -16.76 1.11
C THR A 90 1.10 -17.70 2.06
N ARG A 91 1.65 -17.99 3.24
CA ARG A 91 0.96 -18.83 4.23
C ARG A 91 -0.33 -18.20 4.73
N TYR A 92 -0.34 -16.88 4.93
CA TYR A 92 -1.56 -16.16 5.29
C TYR A 92 -2.59 -16.22 4.17
N ILE A 93 -2.20 -15.96 2.92
CA ILE A 93 -3.11 -16.08 1.77
C ILE A 93 -3.71 -17.50 1.72
N ASN A 94 -2.90 -18.55 1.85
CA ASN A 94 -3.38 -19.92 1.86
C ASN A 94 -4.34 -20.23 3.01
N SER A 95 -4.27 -19.51 4.13
CA SER A 95 -5.21 -19.69 5.26
C SER A 95 -6.56 -19.02 5.04
N LEU A 96 -6.69 -18.18 4.01
CA LEU A 96 -7.94 -17.51 3.62
C LEU A 96 -8.71 -18.24 2.51
N LEU A 97 -8.05 -19.18 1.83
CA LEU A 97 -8.62 -20.03 0.78
C LEU A 97 -9.32 -21.25 1.38
#